data_AF-A0A377M3U6-F1
#
_entry.id   AF-A0A377M3U6-F1
#
_cell.length_a   1.000
_cell.length_b   1.000
_cell.length_c   1.000
_cell.angle_alpha   90.00
_cell.angle_beta   90.00
_cell.angle_gamma   90.00
#
_symmetry.space_group_name_H-M   'P 1'
#
loop_
_entity.id
_entity.type
_entity.pdbx_description
1 polymer ?
#
loop_
_entity_poly.entity_id
_entity_poly.type
_entity_poly.pdbx_seq_one_letter_code
_entity_poly.pdbx_strand_id
1 'polypeptide(L)'
;MVQAFLLSPPLLSVIAGVFICKLLAVLASSGSGAPGGVFTPTLFVGLATGMLFAQLFALWLPGSETAILLGLAGMATLLAATTHAPIMSALMVCEMTGQYFLLPGLLIACVVASVLSRTLRHDSIYGQHTAESREIDVLR
;
A
#
# COMPACT_ATOMS: atom_id res chain seq x y z
N MET A 1 26.08 5.83 -11.08
CA MET A 1 25.71 4.44 -11.44
C MET A 1 24.89 4.37 -12.74
N VAL A 2 23.86 5.20 -12.93
CA VAL A 2 23.02 5.21 -14.15
C VAL A 2 23.79 5.57 -15.44
N GLN A 3 24.78 6.47 -15.34
CA GLN A 3 25.57 6.95 -16.49
C GLN A 3 26.52 5.87 -17.08
N ALA A 4 26.88 4.84 -16.31
CA ALA A 4 27.67 3.71 -16.78
C ALA A 4 26.84 2.69 -17.58
N PHE A 5 25.53 2.66 -17.38
CA PHE A 5 24.60 1.74 -18.03
C PHE A 5 24.23 2.16 -19.47
N LEU A 6 24.48 3.42 -19.82
CA LEU A 6 24.19 3.97 -21.16
C LEU A 6 25.34 3.76 -22.16
N LEU A 7 26.58 3.57 -21.70
CA LEU A 7 27.77 3.50 -22.56
C LEU A 7 28.18 2.07 -22.95
N SER A 8 27.73 1.06 -22.21
CA SER A 8 27.96 -0.35 -22.51
C SER A 8 26.72 -1.13 -22.10
N PRO A 9 25.81 -1.49 -23.03
CA PRO A 9 24.61 -2.24 -22.68
C PRO A 9 25.03 -3.60 -22.09
N PRO A 10 24.85 -3.83 -20.77
CA PRO A 10 25.17 -5.13 -20.21
C PRO A 10 24.14 -6.15 -20.71
N LEU A 11 24.57 -7.40 -20.88
CA LEU A 11 23.71 -8.48 -21.40
C LEU A 11 22.35 -8.48 -20.67
N LEU A 12 21.28 -8.70 -21.42
CA LEU A 12 19.88 -8.76 -20.92
C LEU A 12 19.73 -9.66 -19.67
N SER A 13 20.59 -10.67 -19.54
CA SER A 13 20.69 -11.57 -18.38
C SER A 13 21.03 -10.85 -17.08
N VAL A 14 21.88 -9.83 -17.10
CA VAL A 14 22.27 -9.04 -15.90
C VAL A 14 21.11 -8.16 -15.45
N ILE A 15 20.39 -7.56 -16.39
CA ILE A 15 19.21 -6.72 -16.10
C ILE A 15 18.08 -7.58 -15.51
N ALA A 16 17.78 -8.72 -16.14
CA ALA A 16 16.81 -9.67 -15.63
C ALA A 16 17.23 -10.23 -14.25
N GLY A 17 18.51 -10.52 -14.06
CA GLY A 17 19.06 -10.99 -12.78
C GLY A 17 18.92 -9.97 -11.65
N VAL A 18 19.25 -8.69 -11.90
CA VAL A 18 19.06 -7.61 -10.93
C VAL A 18 17.58 -7.39 -10.62
N PHE A 19 16.71 -7.48 -11.63
CA PHE A 19 15.26 -7.35 -11.46
C PHE A 19 14.70 -8.45 -10.56
N ILE A 20 15.06 -9.71 -10.82
CA ILE A 20 14.63 -10.87 -10.02
C ILE A 20 15.21 -10.80 -8.60
N CYS A 21 16.49 -10.48 -8.44
CA CYS A 21 17.10 -10.31 -7.12
C CYS A 21 16.42 -9.20 -6.30
N LYS A 22 16.05 -8.08 -6.93
CA LYS A 22 15.36 -6.98 -6.26
C LYS A 22 13.93 -7.37 -5.88
N LEU A 23 13.24 -8.13 -6.74
CA LEU A 23 11.92 -8.69 -6.44
C LEU A 23 11.97 -9.65 -5.25
N LEU A 24 12.95 -10.55 -5.22
CA LEU A 24 13.18 -11.47 -4.11
C LEU A 24 13.59 -10.74 -2.83
N ALA A 25 14.40 -9.68 -2.91
CA ALA A 25 14.76 -8.86 -1.76
C ALA A 25 13.55 -8.12 -1.17
N VAL A 26 12.63 -7.64 -2.01
CA VAL A 26 11.37 -7.00 -1.58
C VAL A 26 10.43 -8.02 -0.93
N LEU A 27 10.32 -9.22 -1.51
CA LEU A 27 9.51 -10.32 -0.94
C LEU A 27 10.09 -10.83 0.38
N ALA A 28 11.41 -11.02 0.45
CA ALA A 28 12.11 -11.42 1.67
C ALA A 28 12.03 -10.35 2.77
N SER A 29 12.13 -9.06 2.40
CA SER A 29 11.94 -7.95 3.34
C SER A 29 10.49 -7.86 3.84
N SER A 30 9.51 -8.18 2.98
CA SER A 30 8.09 -8.18 3.35
C SER A 30 7.69 -9.33 4.28
N GLY A 31 8.40 -10.48 4.24
CA GLY A 31 8.15 -11.65 5.08
C GLY A 31 8.99 -11.76 6.36
N SER A 32 10.03 -10.93 6.52
CA SER A 32 11.03 -11.07 7.60
C SER A 32 10.66 -10.40 8.94
N GLY A 33 9.50 -9.74 9.06
CA GLY A 33 9.14 -9.03 10.30
C GLY A 33 10.01 -7.79 10.60
N ALA A 34 10.73 -7.25 9.60
CA ALA A 34 11.42 -5.98 9.73
C ALA A 34 10.40 -4.84 10.00
N PRO A 35 10.74 -3.76 10.73
CA PRO A 35 9.82 -2.69 11.14
C PRO A 35 9.15 -1.88 10.01
N GLY A 36 9.20 -2.33 8.75
CA GLY A 36 8.53 -1.75 7.57
C GLY A 36 7.65 -2.73 6.79
N GLY A 37 7.28 -3.88 7.38
CA GLY A 37 6.50 -4.96 6.76
C GLY A 37 5.10 -4.55 6.27
N VAL A 38 4.60 -5.27 5.24
CA VAL A 38 3.32 -5.14 4.51
C VAL A 38 2.87 -3.76 4.00
N PHE A 39 3.52 -2.67 4.43
CA PHE A 39 3.16 -1.29 4.12
C PHE A 39 3.26 -0.98 2.61
N THR A 40 4.47 -1.09 2.05
CA THR A 40 4.75 -0.84 0.63
C THR A 40 3.95 -1.74 -0.32
N PRO A 41 3.83 -3.07 -0.10
CA PRO A 41 3.00 -3.89 -0.99
C PRO A 41 1.51 -3.52 -0.90
N THR A 42 1.01 -3.11 0.26
CA THR A 42 -0.39 -2.63 0.41
C THR A 42 -0.64 -1.36 -0.41
N LEU A 43 0.30 -0.40 -0.37
CA LEU A 43 0.22 0.81 -1.19
C LEU A 43 0.20 0.51 -2.69
N PHE A 44 1.09 -0.39 -3.14
CA PHE A 44 1.18 -0.76 -4.55
C PHE A 44 -0.09 -1.47 -5.03
N VAL A 45 -0.61 -2.43 -4.25
CA VAL A 45 -1.87 -3.12 -4.56
C VAL A 45 -3.05 -2.15 -4.55
N GLY A 46 -3.10 -1.21 -3.60
CA GLY A 46 -4.14 -0.19 -3.53
C GLY A 46 -4.14 0.74 -4.73
N LEU A 47 -2.96 1.19 -5.15
CA LEU A 47 -2.79 2.02 -6.34
C LEU A 47 -3.19 1.27 -7.62
N ALA A 48 -2.73 0.04 -7.78
CA ALA A 48 -3.06 -0.79 -8.95
C ALA A 48 -4.58 -1.04 -9.05
N THR A 49 -5.23 -1.33 -7.91
CA THR A 49 -6.68 -1.55 -7.85
C THR A 49 -7.44 -0.26 -8.18
N GLY A 50 -7.02 0.89 -7.63
CA GLY A 50 -7.62 2.18 -7.92
C GLY A 50 -7.49 2.60 -9.39
N MET A 51 -6.32 2.38 -10.00
CA MET A 51 -6.10 2.63 -11.42
C MET A 51 -6.90 1.70 -12.33
N LEU A 52 -7.07 0.43 -11.95
CA LEU A 52 -7.92 -0.50 -12.69
C LEU A 52 -9.38 -0.04 -12.65
N PHE A 53 -9.86 0.39 -11.48
CA PHE A 53 -11.20 0.95 -11.33
C PHE A 53 -11.38 2.23 -12.14
N ALA A 54 -10.33 3.04 -12.25
CA ALA A 54 -10.36 4.25 -13.06
C ALA A 54 -10.43 3.96 -14.55
N GLN A 55 -9.70 2.96 -15.04
CA GLN A 55 -9.78 2.52 -16.43
C GLN A 55 -11.19 2.03 -16.79
N LEU A 56 -11.86 1.34 -15.86
CA LEU A 56 -13.24 0.92 -16.05
C LEU A 56 -14.20 2.12 -16.11
N PHE A 57 -13.98 3.14 -15.28
CA PHE A 57 -14.76 4.38 -15.30
C PHE A 57 -14.40 5.31 -16.46
N ALA A 58 -13.18 5.23 -17.00
CA ALA A 58 -12.72 6.03 -18.14
C ALA A 58 -13.50 5.70 -19.42
N LEU A 59 -14.11 4.50 -19.50
CA LEU A 59 -15.05 4.13 -20.56
C LEU A 59 -16.34 4.97 -20.55
N TRP A 60 -16.70 5.55 -19.40
CA TRP A 60 -17.89 6.38 -19.22
C TRP A 60 -17.57 7.87 -19.08
N LEU A 61 -16.48 8.24 -18.40
CA LEU A 61 -15.98 9.61 -18.28
C LEU A 61 -14.49 9.68 -18.67
N PRO A 62 -14.15 10.16 -19.88
CA PRO A 62 -12.76 10.30 -20.29
C PRO A 62 -12.06 11.42 -19.52
N GLY A 63 -11.03 11.07 -18.74
CA GLY A 63 -10.17 12.01 -18.03
C GLY A 63 -8.93 11.32 -17.47
N SER A 64 -7.74 11.89 -17.64
CA SER A 64 -6.50 11.35 -17.05
C SER A 64 -6.40 11.66 -15.56
N GLU A 65 -7.03 12.76 -15.12
CA GLU A 65 -7.01 13.20 -13.72
C GLU A 65 -7.78 12.24 -12.81
N THR A 66 -8.90 11.67 -13.28
CA THR A 66 -9.70 10.69 -12.51
C THR A 66 -8.90 9.43 -12.21
N ALA A 67 -7.99 9.01 -13.09
CA ALA A 67 -7.13 7.85 -12.86
C ALA A 67 -6.11 8.06 -11.75
N ILE A 68 -5.51 9.25 -11.69
CA ILE A 68 -4.58 9.60 -10.63
C ILE A 68 -5.33 9.70 -9.30
N LEU A 69 -6.47 10.42 -9.27
CA LEU A 69 -7.28 10.58 -8.07
C LEU A 69 -7.75 9.24 -7.49
N LEU A 70 -8.23 8.34 -8.34
CA LEU A 70 -8.73 7.04 -7.88
C LEU A 70 -7.59 6.07 -7.52
N GLY A 71 -6.42 6.19 -8.16
CA GLY A 71 -5.21 5.50 -7.73
C GLY A 71 -4.73 5.94 -6.35
N LEU A 72 -4.70 7.26 -6.09
CA LEU A 72 -4.34 7.83 -4.79
C LEU A 72 -5.36 7.46 -3.69
N ALA A 73 -6.64 7.52 -4.02
CA ALA A 73 -7.70 7.08 -3.13
C ALA A 73 -7.54 5.58 -2.80
N GLY A 74 -7.35 4.72 -3.80
CA GLY A 74 -7.14 3.28 -3.61
C GLY A 74 -5.92 2.98 -2.73
N MET A 75 -4.81 3.67 -2.96
CA MET A 75 -3.59 3.59 -2.14
C MET A 75 -3.85 3.95 -0.67
N ALA A 76 -4.55 5.06 -0.41
CA ALA A 76 -4.87 5.52 0.94
C ALA A 76 -5.90 4.64 1.65
N THR A 77 -6.95 4.20 0.95
CA THR A 77 -8.04 3.40 1.53
C THR A 77 -7.60 1.98 1.86
N LEU A 78 -6.76 1.35 1.02
CA LEU A 78 -6.27 -0.01 1.31
C LEU A 78 -5.39 -0.01 2.55
N LEU A 79 -4.51 1.00 2.68
CA LEU A 79 -3.68 1.17 3.84
C LEU A 79 -4.50 1.48 5.11
N ALA A 80 -5.54 2.32 5.00
CA ALA A 80 -6.47 2.61 6.10
C ALA A 80 -7.22 1.36 6.55
N ALA A 81 -7.60 0.49 5.61
CA ALA A 81 -8.34 -0.73 5.87
C ALA A 81 -7.49 -1.80 6.57
N THR A 82 -6.19 -1.91 6.24
CA THR A 82 -5.28 -2.88 6.85
C THR A 82 -4.74 -2.44 8.20
N THR A 83 -4.43 -1.15 8.36
CA THR A 83 -3.84 -0.61 9.59
C THR A 83 -4.87 -0.13 10.61
N HIS A 84 -6.14 0.04 10.19
CA HIS A 84 -7.18 0.72 10.96
C HIS A 84 -6.78 2.11 11.48
N ALA A 85 -5.83 2.78 10.82
CA ALA A 85 -5.32 4.11 11.15
C ALA A 85 -5.57 5.11 10.00
N PRO A 86 -6.84 5.55 9.79
CA PRO A 86 -7.23 6.33 8.62
C PRO A 86 -6.57 7.72 8.51
N ILE A 87 -6.27 8.36 9.65
CA ILE A 87 -5.57 9.66 9.66
C ILE A 87 -4.12 9.49 9.22
N MET A 88 -3.44 8.47 9.75
CA MET A 88 -2.05 8.16 9.41
C MET A 88 -1.93 7.81 7.92
N SER A 89 -2.81 6.96 7.39
CA SER A 89 -2.76 6.54 5.99
C SER A 89 -2.99 7.69 5.02
N ALA A 90 -3.98 8.55 5.29
CA ALA A 90 -4.26 9.71 4.44
C ALA A 90 -3.09 10.70 4.43
N LEU A 91 -2.53 11.01 5.61
CA LEU A 91 -1.36 11.88 5.72
C LEU A 91 -0.14 11.30 4.99
N MET A 92 0.11 10.00 5.14
CA MET A 92 1.26 9.36 4.50
C MET A 92 1.18 9.40 2.97
N VAL A 93 -0.01 9.18 2.39
CA VAL A 93 -0.20 9.31 0.94
C VAL A 93 -0.03 10.77 0.50
N CYS A 94 -0.55 11.74 1.26
CA CYS A 94 -0.35 13.16 0.96
C CYS A 94 1.12 13.57 1.04
N GLU A 95 1.88 13.12 2.05
CA GLU A 95 3.31 13.38 2.16
C GLU A 95 4.11 12.79 0.99
N MET A 96 3.78 11.54 0.58
CA MET A 96 4.48 10.88 -0.53
C MET A 96 4.19 11.52 -1.89
N THR A 97 3.05 12.20 -2.03
CA THR A 97 2.58 12.73 -3.33
C THR A 97 2.59 14.25 -3.41
N GLY A 98 2.73 14.94 -2.28
CA GLY A 98 2.74 16.40 -2.17
C GLY A 98 1.38 17.06 -2.40
N GLN A 99 0.29 16.30 -2.49
CA GLN A 99 -1.04 16.80 -2.86
C GLN A 99 -1.97 16.97 -1.65
N TYR A 100 -1.70 17.99 -0.83
CA TYR A 100 -2.50 18.28 0.38
C TYR A 100 -3.92 18.77 0.10
N PHE A 101 -4.19 19.27 -1.11
CA PHE A 101 -5.54 19.68 -1.50
C PHE A 101 -6.56 18.52 -1.46
N LEU A 102 -6.08 17.29 -1.64
CA LEU A 102 -6.90 16.08 -1.66
C LEU A 102 -7.09 15.45 -0.28
N LEU A 103 -6.38 15.95 0.73
CA LEU A 103 -6.41 15.44 2.11
C LEU A 103 -7.83 15.25 2.68
N PRO A 104 -8.75 16.25 2.64
CA PRO A 104 -10.09 16.07 3.21
C PRO A 104 -10.90 14.97 2.50
N GLY A 105 -10.74 14.81 1.19
CA GLY A 105 -11.38 13.75 0.43
C GLY A 105 -10.83 12.37 0.78
N LEU A 106 -9.50 12.26 0.86
CA LEU A 106 -8.83 11.02 1.27
C LEU A 106 -9.22 10.60 2.69
N LEU A 107 -9.32 11.54 3.62
CA LEU A 107 -9.73 11.23 5.00
C LEU A 107 -11.12 10.59 5.05
N ILE A 108 -12.10 11.14 4.34
CA ILE A 108 -13.46 10.58 4.29
C ILE A 108 -13.41 9.18 3.69
N ALA A 109 -12.71 8.99 2.58
CA ALA A 109 -12.57 7.68 1.94
C ALA A 109 -11.89 6.66 2.86
N CYS A 110 -10.79 7.04 3.52
CA CYS A 110 -10.08 6.21 4.49
C CYS A 110 -10.96 5.82 5.68
N VAL A 111 -11.75 6.76 6.24
CA VAL A 111 -12.68 6.47 7.34
C VAL A 111 -13.74 5.47 6.90
N VAL A 112 -14.36 5.66 5.74
CA VAL A 112 -15.34 4.72 5.19
C VAL A 112 -14.72 3.33 5.00
N ALA A 113 -13.50 3.26 4.43
CA ALA A 113 -12.78 2.01 4.24
C ALA A 113 -12.42 1.33 5.56
N SER A 114 -11.96 2.09 6.57
CA SER A 114 -11.65 1.55 7.90
C SER A 114 -12.90 1.07 8.64
N VAL A 115 -14.03 1.77 8.51
CA VAL A 115 -15.31 1.35 9.09
C VAL A 115 -15.81 0.08 8.40
N LEU A 116 -15.78 0.04 7.06
CA LEU A 116 -16.20 -1.13 6.30
C LEU A 116 -15.32 -2.36 6.60
N SER A 117 -14.00 -2.16 6.70
CA SER A 117 -13.05 -3.19 7.11
C SER A 117 -13.40 -3.76 8.49
N ARG A 118 -13.69 -2.90 9.46
CA ARG A 118 -14.14 -3.31 10.81
C ARG A 118 -15.47 -4.05 10.80
N THR A 119 -16.39 -3.71 9.90
CA THR A 119 -17.67 -4.44 9.78
C THR A 119 -17.53 -5.82 9.12
N LEU A 120 -16.56 -6.00 8.22
CA LEU A 120 -16.31 -7.26 7.50
C LEU A 120 -15.38 -8.22 8.27
N ARG A 121 -14.43 -7.68 9.03
CA ARG A 121 -13.59 -8.42 9.98
C ARG A 121 -13.47 -7.60 11.27
N HIS A 122 -14.06 -8.12 12.33
CA HIS A 122 -14.08 -7.47 13.65
C HIS A 122 -12.71 -7.48 14.35
N ASP A 123 -11.77 -8.33 13.89
CA ASP A 123 -10.44 -8.51 14.49
C ASP A 123 -9.32 -7.88 13.65
N SER A 124 -8.64 -6.91 14.26
CA SER A 124 -7.32 -6.41 13.82
C SER A 124 -6.27 -7.50 14.00
N ILE A 125 -5.41 -7.72 13.01
CA ILE A 125 -4.26 -8.65 13.04
C ILE A 125 -3.38 -8.43 14.30
N TYR A 126 -3.36 -7.21 14.86
CA TYR A 126 -2.60 -6.88 16.07
C TYR A 126 -3.28 -7.27 17.40
N GLY A 127 -4.59 -7.55 17.41
CA GLY A 127 -5.31 -7.96 18.64
C GLY A 127 -4.99 -9.39 19.08
N GLN A 128 -4.53 -10.24 18.17
CA GLN A 128 -4.32 -11.66 18.44
C GLN A 128 -3.06 -11.93 19.26
N HIS A 129 -2.03 -11.09 19.16
CA HIS A 129 -0.77 -11.27 19.91
C HIS A 129 -0.88 -10.86 21.39
N THR A 130 -1.83 -9.99 21.76
CA THR A 130 -2.04 -9.63 23.17
C THR A 130 -2.95 -10.64 23.89
N ALA A 131 -3.86 -11.30 23.18
CA ALA A 131 -4.72 -12.33 23.79
C ALA A 131 -3.92 -13.61 24.11
N GLU A 132 -3.06 -14.05 23.20
CA GLU A 132 -2.23 -15.25 23.41
C GLU A 132 -1.21 -15.04 24.54
N SER A 133 -0.53 -13.89 24.61
CA SER A 133 0.43 -13.61 25.69
C SER A 133 -0.21 -13.47 27.07
N ARG A 134 -1.51 -13.17 27.15
CA ARG A 134 -2.23 -13.02 28.43
C ARG A 134 -2.74 -14.36 28.97
N GLU A 135 -2.88 -15.38 28.12
CA GLU A 135 -3.26 -16.74 28.52
C GLU A 135 -2.08 -17.51 29.13
N ILE A 136 -0.85 -17.25 28.67
CA ILE A 136 0.36 -17.93 29.18
C ILE A 136 0.77 -17.40 30.57
N ASP A 137 0.42 -16.16 30.91
CA ASP A 137 0.75 -15.53 32.21
C ASP A 137 -0.25 -15.90 33.33
N VAL A 138 -1.38 -16.52 33.00
CA VAL A 138 -2.37 -17.00 34.00
C VAL A 138 -2.13 -18.47 34.38
N LEU A 139 -1.37 -19.20 33.56
CA LEU A 139 -1.05 -20.63 33.74
C LEU A 139 0.35 -20.88 34.31
N ARG A 140 1.07 -19.84 34.73
CA ARG A 140 2.41 -19.91 35.33
C ARG A 140 2.44 -19.25 36.70
#